data_AF-A0AAU1WPY1-F1
#
_entry.id   AF-A0AAU1WPY1-F1
#
_cell.length_a   1.000
_cell.length_b   1.000
_cell.length_c   1.000
_cell.angle_alpha   90.00
_cell.angle_beta   90.00
_cell.angle_gamma   90.00
#
_symmetry.space_group_name_H-M   'P 1'
#
loop_
_entity.id
_entity.type
_entity.pdbx_description
1 polymer ?
#
loop_
_entity_poly.entity_id
_entity_poly.type
_entity_poly.pdbx_seq_one_letter_code
_entity_poly.pdbx_strand_id
1 'polypeptide(L)'
;MGHLDHAAFGWLTPVLSYAMASTGAALGLRCTVRALRTSGRSRRNWLLTAASALGTGIWTMHFVAMLGFGVTGTDIRYDVGPTLLSLVVAMVVVGIGVFAVGHGRNGARALLTGGLTTGLGVASMHYLGMAALRLHGEVHYDPVMVTVSVVIAVVAATAALWAALHIHTPGAVALASLVMGAAVSSMHYTGMLAVGVDVAPSAAPLPGATAMQFIFPLTVGLGSYLFLTSAFVALSPTARDAGSGTYASVAAQRARHTDRLTTSGDPSPSAAAP
;
A
#
# COMPACT_ATOMS: atom_id res chain seq x y z
N MET A 1 -19.94 19.91 -23.60
CA MET A 1 -18.76 19.40 -22.88
C MET A 1 -18.75 20.02 -21.50
N GLY A 2 -18.85 19.21 -20.44
CA GLY A 2 -18.66 19.71 -19.07
C GLY A 2 -17.18 19.99 -18.83
N HIS A 3 -16.84 21.07 -18.14
CA HIS A 3 -15.47 21.26 -17.66
C HIS A 3 -15.18 20.23 -16.56
N LEU A 4 -14.04 19.55 -16.66
CA LEU A 4 -13.55 18.63 -15.65
C LEU A 4 -12.68 19.41 -14.67
N ASP A 5 -13.13 19.51 -13.42
CA ASP A 5 -12.31 20.03 -12.33
C ASP A 5 -11.66 18.86 -11.61
N HIS A 6 -10.34 18.70 -11.77
CA HIS A 6 -9.55 17.66 -11.10
C HIS A 6 -9.15 18.06 -9.66
N ALA A 7 -9.53 19.27 -9.25
CA ALA A 7 -9.16 19.89 -7.98
C ALA A 7 -10.32 20.72 -7.42
N ALA A 8 -11.52 20.13 -7.33
CA ALA A 8 -12.71 20.82 -6.79
C ALA A 8 -12.49 21.35 -5.35
N PHE A 9 -11.55 20.74 -4.60
CA PHE A 9 -11.09 21.18 -3.27
C PHE A 9 -9.66 21.77 -3.28
N GLY A 10 -9.16 22.21 -4.42
CA GLY A 10 -7.77 22.64 -4.63
C GLY A 10 -6.75 21.49 -4.61
N TRP A 11 -5.50 21.81 -4.27
CA TRP A 11 -4.39 20.83 -4.24
C TRP A 11 -4.49 19.79 -3.10
N LEU A 12 -5.47 19.91 -2.21
CA LEU A 12 -5.62 19.04 -1.05
C LEU A 12 -5.86 17.58 -1.46
N THR A 13 -6.82 17.32 -2.35
CA THR A 13 -7.18 15.95 -2.76
C THR A 13 -6.04 15.26 -3.52
N PRO A 14 -5.33 15.89 -4.49
CA PRO A 14 -4.14 15.29 -5.08
C PRO A 14 -3.02 14.98 -4.08
N VAL A 15 -2.73 15.88 -3.15
CA VAL A 15 -1.67 15.70 -2.16
C VAL A 15 -2.01 14.56 -1.19
N LEU A 16 -3.25 14.53 -0.68
CA LEU A 16 -3.71 13.45 0.20
C LEU A 16 -3.71 12.11 -0.54
N SER A 17 -4.21 12.08 -1.78
CA SER A 17 -4.20 10.90 -2.64
C SER A 17 -2.77 10.35 -2.79
N TYR A 18 -1.82 11.20 -3.17
CA TYR A 18 -0.40 10.84 -3.29
C TYR A 18 0.20 10.35 -1.95
N ALA A 19 -0.15 10.97 -0.83
CA ALA A 19 0.31 10.55 0.50
C ALA A 19 -0.21 9.15 0.87
N MET A 20 -1.47 8.84 0.54
CA MET A 20 -2.06 7.51 0.74
C MET A 20 -1.38 6.45 -0.12
N ALA A 21 -1.11 6.79 -1.38
CA ALA A 21 -0.36 5.94 -2.32
C ALA A 21 1.03 5.60 -1.77
N SER A 22 1.76 6.64 -1.34
CA SER A 22 3.11 6.54 -0.82
C SER A 22 3.16 5.75 0.49
N THR A 23 2.16 5.90 1.35
CA THR A 23 2.06 5.16 2.62
C THR A 23 1.78 3.67 2.36
N GLY A 24 0.85 3.35 1.46
CA GLY A 24 0.59 1.98 1.03
C GLY A 24 1.81 1.33 0.39
N ALA A 25 2.51 2.06 -0.48
CA ALA A 25 3.77 1.65 -1.10
C ALA A 25 4.85 1.35 -0.05
N ALA A 26 5.05 2.24 0.92
CA ALA A 26 6.04 2.07 1.98
C ALA A 26 5.75 0.85 2.86
N LEU A 27 4.49 0.68 3.24
CA LEU A 27 4.05 -0.49 4.00
C LEU A 27 4.23 -1.77 3.23
N GLY A 28 3.77 -1.80 1.98
CA GLY A 28 3.92 -2.94 1.07
C GLY A 28 5.36 -3.37 0.89
N LEU A 29 6.24 -2.40 0.63
CA LEU A 29 7.66 -2.62 0.42
C LEU A 29 8.33 -3.14 1.70
N ARG A 30 8.09 -2.50 2.85
CA ARG A 30 8.63 -2.95 4.15
C ARG A 30 8.16 -4.36 4.53
N CYS A 31 6.88 -4.65 4.33
CA CYS A 31 6.30 -5.95 4.64
C CYS A 31 6.82 -7.03 3.69
N THR A 32 6.93 -6.75 2.39
CA THR A 32 7.51 -7.69 1.41
C THR A 32 8.98 -7.97 1.74
N VAL A 33 9.80 -6.96 2.02
CA VAL A 33 11.21 -7.15 2.40
C VAL A 33 11.34 -7.99 3.67
N ARG A 34 10.45 -7.81 4.66
CA ARG A 34 10.40 -8.65 5.87
C ARG A 34 9.94 -10.07 5.57
N ALA A 35 8.97 -10.25 4.68
CA ALA A 35 8.52 -11.57 4.24
C ALA A 35 9.67 -12.37 3.63
N LEU A 36 10.50 -11.75 2.79
CA LEU A 36 11.65 -12.39 2.15
C LEU A 36 12.73 -12.86 3.14
N ARG A 37 12.77 -12.30 4.35
CA ARG A 37 13.69 -12.68 5.44
C ARG A 37 13.10 -13.68 6.43
N THR A 38 11.86 -14.09 6.25
CA THR A 38 11.16 -15.02 7.15
C THR A 38 10.72 -16.26 6.40
N SER A 39 10.37 -17.32 7.13
CA SER A 39 9.95 -18.60 6.55
C SER A 39 8.57 -19.02 7.08
N GLY A 40 7.95 -19.97 6.38
CA GLY A 40 6.68 -20.59 6.78
C GLY A 40 5.53 -19.59 6.96
N ARG A 41 4.83 -19.69 8.10
CA ARG A 41 3.62 -18.90 8.41
C ARG A 41 3.91 -17.41 8.58
N SER A 42 5.11 -17.05 9.04
CA SER A 42 5.51 -15.65 9.21
C SER A 42 5.64 -14.95 7.85
N ARG A 43 6.29 -15.60 6.87
CA ARG A 43 6.38 -15.11 5.48
C ARG A 43 5.01 -14.84 4.89
N ARG A 44 4.10 -15.80 5.02
CA ARG A 44 2.72 -15.67 4.52
C ARG A 44 2.00 -14.48 5.15
N ASN A 45 2.08 -14.32 6.46
CA ASN A 45 1.42 -13.22 7.16
C ASN A 45 1.96 -11.86 6.70
N TRP A 46 3.28 -11.71 6.53
CA TRP A 46 3.87 -10.48 6.02
C TRP A 46 3.47 -10.17 4.57
N LEU A 47 3.35 -11.18 3.70
CA LEU A 47 2.86 -10.99 2.34
C LEU A 47 1.37 -10.61 2.32
N LEU A 48 0.55 -11.16 3.22
CA LEU A 48 -0.85 -10.75 3.37
C LEU A 48 -0.94 -9.28 3.79
N THR A 49 -0.16 -8.86 4.79
CA THR A 49 -0.11 -7.45 5.22
C THR A 49 0.42 -6.53 4.11
N ALA A 50 1.40 -6.99 3.32
CA ALA A 50 1.91 -6.23 2.18
C ALA A 50 0.83 -6.04 1.10
N ALA A 51 0.13 -7.12 0.75
CA ALA A 51 -0.93 -7.12 -0.24
C ALA A 51 -2.12 -6.25 0.20
N SER A 52 -2.56 -6.38 1.45
CA SER A 52 -3.65 -5.57 1.99
C SER A 52 -3.28 -4.09 2.02
N ALA A 53 -2.08 -3.73 2.48
CA ALA A 53 -1.63 -2.33 2.55
C ALA A 53 -1.41 -1.69 1.17
N LEU A 54 -0.86 -2.43 0.19
CA LEU A 54 -0.76 -1.93 -1.18
C LEU A 54 -2.13 -1.77 -1.81
N GLY A 55 -2.99 -2.79 -1.70
CA GLY A 55 -4.33 -2.77 -2.26
C GLY A 55 -5.18 -1.63 -1.69
N THR A 56 -5.22 -1.47 -0.37
CA THR A 56 -5.94 -0.35 0.27
C THR A 56 -5.29 0.98 -0.06
N GLY A 57 -3.97 1.10 -0.06
CA GLY A 57 -3.29 2.36 -0.38
C GLY A 57 -3.59 2.86 -1.79
N ILE A 58 -3.56 1.97 -2.78
CA ILE A 58 -3.88 2.30 -4.18
C ILE A 58 -5.37 2.62 -4.32
N TRP A 59 -6.26 1.84 -3.68
CA TRP A 59 -7.70 2.10 -3.72
C TRP A 59 -8.06 3.44 -3.06
N THR A 60 -7.51 3.70 -1.87
CA THR A 60 -7.73 4.96 -1.14
C THR A 60 -7.17 6.13 -1.93
N MET A 61 -5.98 6.01 -2.53
CA MET A 61 -5.44 7.03 -3.44
C MET A 61 -6.43 7.36 -4.55
N HIS A 62 -6.94 6.33 -5.24
CA HIS A 62 -7.89 6.50 -6.35
C HIS A 62 -9.15 7.24 -5.91
N PHE A 63 -9.81 6.78 -4.85
CA PHE A 63 -11.06 7.40 -4.41
C PHE A 63 -10.88 8.77 -3.76
N VAL A 64 -9.75 9.05 -3.07
CA VAL A 64 -9.42 10.41 -2.61
C VAL A 64 -9.27 11.36 -3.79
N ALA A 65 -8.62 10.93 -4.87
CA ALA A 65 -8.52 11.74 -6.08
C ALA A 65 -9.89 11.96 -6.73
N MET A 66 -10.73 10.91 -6.80
CA MET A 66 -12.10 10.99 -7.30
C MET A 66 -13.01 11.91 -6.47
N LEU A 67 -12.78 12.07 -5.17
CA LEU A 67 -13.49 13.08 -4.36
C LEU A 67 -13.20 14.51 -4.84
N GLY A 68 -12.02 14.72 -5.42
CA GLY A 68 -11.65 16.00 -6.05
C GLY A 68 -12.13 16.16 -7.48
N PHE A 69 -12.67 15.09 -8.08
CA PHE A 69 -13.19 15.09 -9.44
C PHE A 69 -14.66 15.53 -9.45
N GLY A 70 -14.92 16.65 -10.12
CA GLY A 70 -16.26 17.16 -10.36
C GLY A 70 -16.57 17.29 -11.84
N VAL A 71 -17.84 17.08 -12.20
CA VAL A 71 -18.36 17.36 -13.54
C VAL A 71 -19.40 18.46 -13.41
N THR A 72 -19.19 19.60 -14.07
CA THR A 72 -20.17 20.69 -14.04
C THR A 72 -21.50 20.24 -14.64
N GLY A 73 -22.61 20.48 -13.94
CA GLY A 73 -23.97 20.24 -14.46
C GLY A 73 -24.57 18.88 -14.12
N THR A 74 -23.88 18.02 -13.35
CA THR A 74 -24.46 16.80 -12.79
C THR A 74 -23.83 16.47 -11.43
N ASP A 75 -24.64 15.92 -10.53
CA ASP A 75 -24.12 15.28 -9.33
C ASP A 75 -23.44 13.96 -9.67
N ILE A 76 -22.45 13.57 -8.86
CA ILE A 76 -21.77 12.29 -8.95
C ILE A 76 -22.20 11.41 -7.78
N ARG A 77 -22.80 10.26 -8.09
CA ARG A 77 -23.10 9.20 -7.12
C ARG A 77 -22.30 7.95 -7.43
N TYR A 78 -22.21 7.06 -6.44
CA TYR A 78 -21.40 5.86 -6.51
C TYR A 78 -22.26 4.62 -6.27
N ASP A 79 -22.12 3.64 -7.15
CA ASP A 79 -22.67 2.31 -6.95
C ASP A 79 -21.81 1.54 -5.95
N VAL A 80 -22.43 1.07 -4.86
CA VAL A 80 -21.73 0.41 -3.75
C VAL A 80 -21.09 -0.91 -4.19
N GLY A 81 -21.76 -1.67 -5.06
CA GLY A 81 -21.30 -2.99 -5.49
C GLY A 81 -19.97 -2.95 -6.24
N PRO A 82 -19.90 -2.27 -7.40
CA PRO A 82 -18.66 -2.10 -8.17
C PRO A 82 -17.55 -1.41 -7.37
N THR A 83 -17.91 -0.44 -6.50
CA THR A 83 -16.93 0.22 -5.62
C THR A 83 -16.24 -0.76 -4.68
N LEU A 84 -16.99 -1.61 -3.97
CA LEU A 84 -16.42 -2.63 -3.10
C LEU A 84 -15.69 -3.72 -3.89
N LEU A 85 -16.22 -4.11 -5.05
CA LEU A 85 -15.57 -5.07 -5.93
C LEU A 85 -14.19 -4.57 -6.39
N SER A 86 -14.06 -3.28 -6.71
CA SER A 86 -12.78 -2.66 -7.08
C SER A 86 -11.72 -2.79 -5.97
N LEU A 87 -12.12 -2.62 -4.71
CA LEU A 87 -11.25 -2.81 -3.54
C LEU A 87 -10.78 -4.27 -3.43
N VAL A 88 -11.70 -5.22 -3.58
CA VAL A 88 -11.38 -6.66 -3.52
C VAL A 88 -10.44 -7.04 -4.66
N VAL A 89 -10.70 -6.57 -5.89
CA VAL A 89 -9.86 -6.80 -7.06
C VAL A 89 -8.44 -6.27 -6.81
N ALA A 90 -8.30 -5.06 -6.27
CA ALA A 90 -6.99 -4.52 -5.92
C ALA A 90 -6.26 -5.41 -4.92
N MET A 91 -6.90 -5.79 -3.80
CA MET A 91 -6.26 -6.64 -2.78
C MET A 91 -5.84 -8.00 -3.31
N VAL A 92 -6.72 -8.67 -4.07
CA VAL A 92 -6.48 -10.02 -4.58
C VAL A 92 -5.40 -10.02 -5.64
N VAL A 93 -5.50 -9.15 -6.65
CA VAL A 93 -4.59 -9.18 -7.80
C VAL A 93 -3.20 -8.65 -7.43
N VAL A 94 -3.12 -7.59 -6.61
CA VAL A 94 -1.84 -7.15 -6.02
C VAL A 94 -1.27 -8.26 -5.13
N GLY A 95 -2.13 -8.93 -4.36
CA GLY A 95 -1.74 -10.09 -3.56
C GLY A 95 -1.10 -11.19 -4.38
N ILE A 96 -1.71 -11.58 -5.51
CA ILE A 96 -1.14 -12.59 -6.43
C ILE A 96 0.28 -12.19 -6.85
N GLY A 97 0.51 -10.94 -7.26
CA GLY A 97 1.83 -10.50 -7.69
C GLY A 97 2.86 -10.43 -6.56
N VAL A 98 2.48 -9.93 -5.38
CA VAL A 98 3.33 -9.91 -4.19
C VAL A 98 3.67 -11.32 -3.73
N PHE A 99 2.73 -12.26 -3.79
CA PHE A 99 2.98 -13.67 -3.47
C PHE A 99 3.85 -14.38 -4.51
N ALA A 100 3.70 -14.04 -5.80
CA ALA A 100 4.52 -14.58 -6.88
C ALA A 100 6.00 -14.22 -6.68
N VAL A 101 6.30 -12.95 -6.40
CA VAL A 101 7.64 -12.49 -6.04
C VAL A 101 8.06 -13.03 -4.68
N GLY A 102 7.11 -13.04 -3.75
CA GLY A 102 7.28 -13.48 -2.40
C GLY A 102 7.60 -14.96 -2.27
N HIS A 103 7.34 -15.84 -3.25
CA HIS A 103 7.66 -17.29 -3.24
C HIS A 103 8.47 -17.77 -4.45
N GLY A 104 8.67 -16.90 -5.44
CA GLY A 104 9.32 -17.26 -6.71
C GLY A 104 10.78 -17.67 -6.52
N ARG A 105 11.16 -18.81 -7.13
CA ARG A 105 12.55 -19.28 -7.18
C ARG A 105 13.40 -18.56 -8.23
N ASN A 106 12.77 -18.05 -9.29
CA ASN A 106 13.41 -17.29 -10.36
C ASN A 106 12.90 -15.84 -10.29
N GLY A 107 13.75 -14.94 -9.78
CA GLY A 107 13.41 -13.53 -9.56
C GLY A 107 12.91 -12.83 -10.83
N ALA A 108 13.54 -13.06 -11.99
CA ALA A 108 13.16 -12.40 -13.24
C ALA A 108 11.76 -12.82 -13.72
N ARG A 109 11.47 -14.13 -13.73
CA ARG A 109 10.13 -14.62 -14.13
C ARG A 109 9.06 -14.16 -13.16
N ALA A 110 9.34 -14.19 -11.85
CA ALA A 110 8.40 -13.75 -10.83
C ALA A 110 8.12 -12.23 -10.91
N LEU A 111 9.13 -11.43 -11.26
CA LEU A 111 8.96 -9.99 -11.51
C LEU A 111 8.09 -9.74 -12.75
N LEU A 112 8.32 -10.46 -13.85
CA LEU A 112 7.53 -10.28 -15.07
C LEU A 112 6.07 -10.66 -14.85
N THR A 113 5.81 -11.86 -14.31
CA THR A 113 4.43 -12.30 -14.08
C THR A 113 3.76 -11.49 -12.98
N GLY A 114 4.46 -11.25 -11.86
CA GLY A 114 3.93 -10.47 -10.76
C GLY A 114 3.68 -9.00 -11.10
N GLY A 115 4.57 -8.39 -11.90
CA GLY A 115 4.44 -7.02 -12.38
C GLY A 115 3.28 -6.86 -13.35
N LEU A 116 3.15 -7.78 -14.31
CA LEU A 116 2.00 -7.82 -15.23
C LEU A 116 0.68 -8.01 -14.47
N THR A 117 0.58 -9.01 -13.59
CA THR A 117 -0.66 -9.24 -12.84
C THR A 117 -1.01 -8.05 -11.96
N THR A 118 -0.04 -7.55 -11.18
CA THR A 118 -0.27 -6.41 -10.27
C THR A 118 -0.67 -5.17 -11.05
N GLY A 119 0.02 -4.85 -12.15
CA GLY A 119 -0.29 -3.70 -12.98
C GLY A 119 -1.68 -3.77 -13.60
N LEU A 120 -2.05 -4.92 -14.16
CA LEU A 120 -3.40 -5.17 -14.68
C LEU A 120 -4.46 -5.10 -13.57
N GLY A 121 -4.16 -5.57 -12.37
CA GLY A 121 -5.05 -5.45 -11.22
C GLY A 121 -5.28 -4.00 -10.79
N VAL A 122 -4.22 -3.19 -10.80
CA VAL A 122 -4.27 -1.77 -10.45
C VAL A 122 -5.04 -0.98 -11.51
N ALA A 123 -4.82 -1.26 -12.81
CA ALA A 123 -5.63 -0.69 -13.89
C ALA A 123 -7.10 -1.15 -13.83
N SER A 124 -7.34 -2.44 -13.57
CA SER A 124 -8.71 -2.99 -13.43
C SER A 124 -9.45 -2.35 -12.27
N MET A 125 -8.80 -2.16 -11.12
CA MET A 125 -9.41 -1.45 -9.98
C MET A 125 -9.77 -0.02 -10.36
N HIS A 126 -8.87 0.70 -11.04
CA HIS A 126 -9.13 2.07 -11.47
C HIS A 126 -10.36 2.16 -12.39
N TYR A 127 -10.41 1.36 -13.45
CA TYR A 127 -11.54 1.41 -14.39
C TYR A 127 -12.83 0.84 -13.82
N LEU A 128 -12.75 -0.14 -12.91
CA LEU A 128 -13.93 -0.62 -12.19
C LEU A 128 -14.45 0.43 -11.19
N GLY A 129 -13.56 1.21 -10.56
CA GLY A 129 -13.92 2.36 -9.75
C GLY A 129 -14.61 3.45 -10.57
N MET A 130 -14.11 3.73 -11.78
CA MET A 130 -14.76 4.64 -12.73
C MET A 130 -16.12 4.12 -13.21
N ALA A 131 -16.25 2.81 -13.45
CA ALA A 131 -17.52 2.18 -13.82
C ALA A 131 -18.56 2.22 -12.69
N ALA A 132 -18.14 2.49 -11.44
CA ALA A 132 -19.05 2.68 -10.31
C ALA A 132 -19.74 4.05 -10.32
N LEU A 133 -19.27 5.00 -11.14
CA LEU A 133 -19.83 6.33 -11.21
C LEU A 133 -21.23 6.32 -11.83
N ARG A 134 -22.13 7.04 -11.18
CA ARG A 134 -23.48 7.32 -11.65
C ARG A 134 -23.62 8.83 -11.77
N LEU A 135 -23.84 9.30 -12.99
CA LEU A 135 -24.05 10.70 -13.33
C LEU A 135 -25.09 10.80 -14.46
N HIS A 136 -25.62 12.00 -14.69
CA HIS A 136 -26.55 12.26 -15.78
C HIS A 136 -25.79 12.51 -17.09
N GLY A 137 -25.51 11.44 -17.81
CA GLY A 137 -24.72 11.48 -19.04
C GLY A 137 -24.02 10.16 -19.32
N GLU A 138 -23.24 10.16 -20.39
CA GLU A 138 -22.39 9.02 -20.77
C GLU A 138 -20.91 9.37 -20.59
N VAL A 139 -20.16 8.38 -20.09
CA VAL A 139 -18.70 8.47 -19.91
C VAL A 139 -18.04 7.72 -21.05
N HIS A 140 -17.25 8.42 -21.85
CA HIS A 140 -16.46 7.84 -22.93
C HIS A 140 -14.98 7.84 -22.59
N TYR A 141 -14.25 6.89 -23.18
CA TYR A 141 -12.83 6.70 -22.94
C TYR A 141 -12.06 6.76 -24.27
N ASP A 142 -10.97 7.52 -24.31
CA ASP A 142 -9.97 7.43 -25.38
C ASP A 142 -9.15 6.12 -25.20
N PRO A 143 -9.26 5.15 -26.13
CA PRO A 143 -8.52 3.89 -26.05
C PRO A 143 -7.00 4.05 -25.98
N VAL A 144 -6.45 5.12 -26.57
CA VAL A 144 -5.01 5.38 -26.56
C VAL A 144 -4.57 5.75 -25.16
N MET A 145 -5.22 6.72 -24.53
CA MET A 145 -4.90 7.15 -23.16
C MET A 145 -5.18 6.06 -22.13
N VAL A 146 -6.21 5.23 -22.34
CA VAL A 146 -6.42 4.02 -21.53
C VAL A 146 -5.25 3.05 -21.66
N THR A 147 -4.77 2.80 -22.87
CA THR A 147 -3.63 1.91 -23.09
C THR A 147 -2.36 2.47 -22.42
N VAL A 148 -2.11 3.77 -22.52
CA VAL A 148 -0.98 4.43 -21.85
C VAL A 148 -1.07 4.30 -20.33
N SER A 149 -2.25 4.51 -19.74
CA SER A 149 -2.43 4.35 -18.28
C SER A 149 -2.14 2.90 -17.84
N VAL A 150 -2.60 1.89 -18.59
CA VAL A 150 -2.35 0.47 -18.31
C VAL A 150 -0.85 0.16 -18.40
N VAL A 151 -0.15 0.69 -19.40
CA VAL A 151 1.31 0.54 -19.52
C VAL A 151 2.03 1.16 -18.33
N ILE A 152 1.64 2.37 -17.91
CA ILE A 152 2.19 3.01 -16.69
C ILE A 152 1.93 2.11 -15.47
N ALA A 153 0.74 1.53 -15.33
CA ALA A 153 0.39 0.64 -14.23
C ALA A 153 1.34 -0.58 -14.16
N VAL A 154 1.57 -1.24 -15.30
CA VAL A 154 2.44 -2.42 -15.40
C VAL A 154 3.90 -2.07 -15.12
N VAL A 155 4.40 -0.96 -15.67
CA VAL A 155 5.76 -0.49 -15.41
C VAL A 155 5.94 -0.13 -13.94
N ALA A 156 5.01 0.63 -13.36
CA ALA A 156 5.04 1.02 -11.95
C ALA A 156 5.00 -0.19 -11.03
N ALA A 157 4.12 -1.16 -11.29
CA ALA A 157 4.01 -2.39 -10.51
C ALA A 157 5.27 -3.26 -10.63
N THR A 158 5.86 -3.36 -11.82
CA THR A 158 7.12 -4.09 -12.03
C THR A 158 8.27 -3.42 -11.28
N ALA A 159 8.38 -2.08 -11.35
CA ALA A 159 9.38 -1.32 -10.63
C ALA A 159 9.23 -1.44 -9.10
N ALA A 160 7.98 -1.46 -8.61
CA ALA A 160 7.67 -1.67 -7.20
C ALA A 160 8.14 -3.03 -6.68
N LEU A 161 7.83 -4.09 -7.42
CA LEU A 161 8.26 -5.44 -7.08
C LEU A 161 9.79 -5.60 -7.22
N TRP A 162 10.40 -4.96 -8.22
CA TRP A 162 11.84 -4.92 -8.37
C TRP A 162 12.51 -4.22 -7.18
N ALA A 163 11.96 -3.10 -6.73
CA ALA A 163 12.42 -2.40 -5.53
C ALA A 163 12.32 -3.28 -4.28
N ALA A 164 11.27 -4.10 -4.16
CA ALA A 164 11.13 -5.05 -3.05
C ALA A 164 12.20 -6.13 -3.01
N LEU A 165 12.76 -6.50 -4.16
CA LEU A 165 13.83 -7.49 -4.25
C LEU A 165 15.24 -6.88 -4.04
N HIS A 166 15.46 -5.63 -4.45
CA HIS A 166 16.81 -5.06 -4.52
C HIS A 166 17.09 -3.97 -3.47
N ILE A 167 16.05 -3.37 -2.89
CA ILE A 167 16.18 -2.25 -1.95
C ILE A 167 15.94 -2.73 -0.52
N HIS A 168 16.92 -2.49 0.36
CA HIS A 168 16.89 -2.99 1.73
C HIS A 168 17.16 -1.93 2.81
N THR A 169 17.62 -0.73 2.42
CA THR A 169 17.91 0.34 3.38
C THR A 169 16.66 1.19 3.63
N PRO A 170 16.40 1.62 4.89
CA PRO A 170 15.19 2.38 5.21
C PRO A 170 15.01 3.65 4.40
N GLY A 171 16.09 4.40 4.14
CA GLY A 171 16.06 5.62 3.32
C GLY A 171 15.73 5.35 1.86
N ALA A 172 16.31 4.32 1.25
CA ALA A 172 16.00 3.95 -0.12
C ALA A 172 14.59 3.36 -0.26
N VAL A 173 14.09 2.63 0.74
CA VAL A 173 12.69 2.18 0.81
C VAL A 173 11.75 3.39 0.86
N ALA A 174 12.05 4.41 1.67
CA ALA A 174 11.26 5.63 1.74
C ALA A 174 11.21 6.36 0.39
N LEU A 175 12.37 6.57 -0.25
CA LEU A 175 12.44 7.19 -1.57
C LEU A 175 11.69 6.38 -2.64
N ALA A 176 11.90 5.06 -2.68
CA ALA A 176 11.20 4.18 -3.61
C ALA A 176 9.67 4.26 -3.42
N SER A 177 9.20 4.39 -2.19
CA SER A 177 7.76 4.48 -1.89
C SER A 177 7.14 5.78 -2.38
N LEU A 178 7.87 6.90 -2.29
CA LEU A 178 7.45 8.18 -2.85
C LEU A 178 7.38 8.12 -4.38
N VAL A 179 8.41 7.56 -5.01
CA VAL A 179 8.45 7.36 -6.47
C VAL A 179 7.30 6.45 -6.92
N MET A 180 7.04 5.36 -6.19
CA MET A 180 5.90 4.48 -6.46
C MET A 180 4.57 5.22 -6.30
N GLY A 181 4.40 6.02 -5.24
CA GLY A 181 3.22 6.86 -5.08
C GLY A 181 2.99 7.77 -6.29
N ALA A 182 4.07 8.39 -6.79
CA ALA A 182 4.00 9.29 -7.94
C ALA A 182 3.61 8.52 -9.21
N ALA A 183 4.17 7.32 -9.40
CA ALA A 183 3.88 6.48 -10.56
C ALA A 183 2.42 6.01 -10.57
N VAL A 184 1.88 5.58 -9.43
CA VAL A 184 0.46 5.15 -9.33
C VAL A 184 -0.47 6.35 -9.48
N SER A 185 -0.16 7.51 -8.88
CA SER A 185 -0.91 8.74 -9.12
C SER A 185 -0.87 9.17 -10.58
N SER A 186 0.29 9.05 -11.25
CA SER A 186 0.44 9.34 -12.68
C SER A 186 -0.44 8.44 -13.54
N MET A 187 -0.51 7.14 -13.23
CA MET A 187 -1.44 6.22 -13.90
C MET A 187 -2.88 6.71 -13.74
N HIS A 188 -3.29 7.04 -12.51
CA HIS A 188 -4.66 7.49 -12.25
C HIS A 188 -5.00 8.75 -13.04
N TYR A 189 -4.17 9.79 -12.97
CA TYR A 189 -4.44 11.03 -13.71
C TYR A 189 -4.37 10.84 -15.23
N THR A 190 -3.49 9.96 -15.73
CA THR A 190 -3.48 9.57 -17.15
C THR A 190 -4.80 8.88 -17.54
N GLY A 191 -5.31 8.01 -16.68
CA GLY A 191 -6.62 7.38 -16.86
C GLY A 191 -7.76 8.40 -16.84
N MET A 192 -7.69 9.41 -15.97
CA MET A 192 -8.66 10.52 -15.95
C MET A 192 -8.58 11.41 -17.19
N LEU A 193 -7.40 11.63 -17.76
CA LEU A 193 -7.25 12.35 -19.03
C LEU A 193 -7.86 11.61 -20.21
N ALA A 194 -8.05 10.28 -20.10
CA ALA A 194 -8.74 9.49 -21.10
C ALA A 194 -10.27 9.69 -21.06
N VAL A 195 -10.80 10.28 -19.99
CA VAL A 195 -12.24 10.36 -19.73
C VAL A 195 -12.81 11.64 -20.34
N GLY A 196 -13.87 11.47 -21.13
CA GLY A 196 -14.77 12.57 -21.45
C GLY A 196 -16.19 12.24 -21.01
N VAL A 197 -16.96 13.30 -20.72
CA VAL A 197 -18.32 13.19 -20.18
C VAL A 197 -19.26 14.05 -21.00
N ASP A 198 -20.24 13.38 -21.60
CA ASP A 198 -21.34 14.02 -22.30
C ASP A 198 -22.53 14.13 -21.35
N VAL A 199 -22.66 15.31 -20.74
CA VAL A 199 -23.70 15.60 -19.74
C VAL A 199 -25.06 15.75 -20.44
N ALA A 200 -26.04 14.99 -19.96
CA ALA A 200 -27.43 15.08 -20.39
C ALA A 200 -28.29 15.50 -19.18
N PRO A 201 -28.59 16.80 -19.00
CA PRO A 201 -29.27 17.30 -17.80
C PRO A 201 -30.60 16.58 -17.56
N SER A 202 -30.82 16.12 -16.33
CA SER A 202 -32.06 15.46 -15.91
C SER A 202 -32.38 15.83 -14.47
N ALA A 203 -33.67 15.91 -14.16
CA ALA A 203 -34.18 16.13 -12.80
C ALA A 203 -34.52 14.82 -12.07
N ALA A 204 -34.35 13.67 -12.72
CA ALA A 204 -34.60 12.37 -12.11
C ALA A 204 -33.53 12.06 -11.04
N PRO A 205 -33.89 11.48 -9.88
CA PRO A 205 -32.90 11.15 -8.87
C PRO A 205 -31.94 10.06 -9.37
N LEU A 206 -30.63 10.32 -9.27
CA LEU A 206 -29.60 9.32 -9.57
C LEU A 206 -29.61 8.21 -8.50
N PRO A 207 -29.56 6.92 -8.88
CA PRO A 207 -29.36 5.84 -7.93
C PRO A 207 -27.92 5.85 -7.36
N GLY A 208 -27.72 5.17 -6.23
CA GLY A 208 -26.41 5.05 -5.57
C GLY A 208 -26.23 5.96 -4.36
N ALA A 209 -25.05 5.90 -3.75
CA ALA A 209 -24.70 6.68 -2.56
C ALA A 209 -23.96 7.97 -2.94
N THR A 210 -24.09 9.01 -2.13
CA THR A 210 -23.24 10.20 -2.32
C THR A 210 -21.81 9.92 -1.84
N ALA A 211 -20.86 10.71 -2.36
CA ALA A 211 -19.47 10.68 -1.93
C ALA A 211 -19.33 10.79 -0.39
N MET A 212 -20.06 11.72 0.24
CA MET A 212 -19.99 11.97 1.68
C MET A 212 -20.62 10.85 2.52
N GLN A 213 -21.64 10.17 2.01
CA GLN A 213 -22.31 9.09 2.73
C GLN A 213 -21.52 7.79 2.72
N PHE A 214 -20.75 7.52 1.66
CA PHE A 214 -20.14 6.21 1.44
C PHE A 214 -18.63 6.26 1.21
N ILE A 215 -18.19 7.03 0.21
CA ILE A 215 -16.77 7.07 -0.17
C ILE A 215 -15.92 7.70 0.94
N PHE A 216 -16.36 8.82 1.51
CA PHE A 216 -15.61 9.54 2.53
C PHE A 216 -15.38 8.70 3.80
N PRO A 217 -16.40 8.10 4.45
CA PRO A 217 -16.18 7.23 5.62
C PRO A 217 -15.31 6.01 5.31
N LEU A 218 -15.51 5.39 4.14
CA LEU A 218 -14.72 4.21 3.72
C LEU A 218 -13.24 4.58 3.52
N THR A 219 -12.98 5.71 2.89
CA THR A 219 -11.64 6.28 2.67
C THR A 219 -10.95 6.60 4.00
N VAL A 220 -11.66 7.24 4.94
CA VAL A 220 -11.15 7.55 6.28
C VAL A 220 -10.85 6.27 7.05
N GLY A 221 -11.73 5.27 6.98
CA GLY A 221 -11.54 3.98 7.63
C GLY A 221 -10.31 3.23 7.10
N LEU A 222 -10.15 3.13 5.78
CA LEU A 222 -9.00 2.50 5.15
C LEU A 222 -7.70 3.30 5.37
N GLY A 223 -7.78 4.63 5.41
CA GLY A 223 -6.64 5.47 5.75
C GLY A 223 -6.19 5.30 7.20
N SER A 224 -7.14 5.20 8.13
CA SER A 224 -6.86 4.89 9.54
C SER A 224 -6.23 3.51 9.68
N TYR A 225 -6.74 2.51 8.95
CA TYR A 225 -6.14 1.18 8.89
C TYR A 225 -4.69 1.20 8.40
N LEU A 226 -4.40 1.95 7.32
CA LEU A 226 -3.04 2.12 6.81
C LEU A 226 -2.12 2.79 7.83
N PHE A 227 -2.58 3.86 8.47
CA PHE A 227 -1.82 4.56 9.49
C PHE A 227 -1.47 3.65 10.68
N LEU A 228 -2.47 2.94 11.22
CA LEU A 228 -2.27 2.01 12.34
C LEU A 228 -1.34 0.84 11.96
N THR A 229 -1.50 0.30 10.76
CA THR A 229 -0.60 -0.75 10.25
C THR A 229 0.82 -0.22 10.08
N SER A 230 0.99 1.02 9.62
CA SER A 230 2.30 1.69 9.53
C SER A 230 2.97 1.84 10.88
N ALA A 231 2.23 2.31 11.88
CA ALA A 231 2.71 2.41 13.25
C ALA A 231 3.11 1.04 13.81
N PHE A 232 2.26 0.02 13.64
CA PHE A 232 2.56 -1.35 14.07
C PHE A 232 3.84 -1.90 13.40
N VAL A 233 3.97 -1.73 12.08
CA VAL A 233 5.16 -2.17 11.32
C VAL A 233 6.40 -1.40 11.76
N ALA A 234 6.31 -0.10 12.03
CA ALA A 234 7.41 0.72 12.49
C ALA A 234 7.87 0.32 13.91
N LEU A 235 6.95 -0.02 14.80
CA LEU A 235 7.23 -0.40 16.19
C LEU A 235 7.64 -1.87 16.35
N SER A 236 7.24 -2.75 15.42
CA SER A 236 7.61 -4.17 15.50
C SER A 236 9.14 -4.36 15.47
N PRO A 237 9.74 -5.05 16.47
CA PRO A 237 11.17 -5.21 16.58
C PRO A 237 11.79 -5.83 15.33
N THR A 238 12.89 -5.26 14.85
CA THR A 238 13.63 -5.88 13.74
C THR A 238 14.43 -7.06 14.31
N ALA A 239 14.69 -8.11 13.52
CA ALA A 239 15.52 -9.23 13.95
C ALA A 239 16.92 -8.81 14.48
N ARG A 240 17.42 -7.63 14.08
CA ARG A 240 18.65 -7.02 14.62
C ARG A 240 18.51 -6.59 16.09
N ASP A 241 17.35 -6.05 16.46
CA ASP A 241 17.06 -5.58 17.82
C ASP A 241 16.86 -6.76 18.79
N ALA A 242 16.24 -7.85 18.29
CA ALA A 242 16.10 -9.10 19.03
C ALA A 242 17.45 -9.79 19.29
N GLY A 243 18.35 -9.73 18.31
CA GLY A 243 19.73 -10.22 18.45
C GLY A 243 20.52 -9.42 19.48
N SER A 244 20.54 -8.08 19.38
CA SER A 244 21.24 -7.22 20.34
C SER A 244 20.70 -7.36 21.76
N GLY A 245 19.38 -7.53 21.94
CA GLY A 245 18.77 -7.77 23.25
C GLY A 245 19.21 -9.09 23.87
N THR A 246 19.37 -10.13 23.04
CA THR A 246 19.84 -11.46 23.48
C THR A 246 21.32 -11.45 23.81
N TYR A 247 22.17 -10.78 23.01
CA TYR A 247 23.59 -10.64 23.34
C TYR A 247 23.81 -9.78 24.59
N ALA A 248 23.05 -8.70 24.76
CA ALA A 248 23.11 -7.85 25.94
C ALA A 248 22.63 -8.59 27.20
N SER A 249 21.57 -9.40 27.11
CA SER A 249 21.07 -10.20 28.24
C SER A 249 22.04 -11.30 28.64
N VAL A 250 22.65 -12.00 27.66
CA VAL A 250 23.67 -13.03 27.90
C VAL A 250 24.95 -12.41 28.49
N ALA A 251 25.39 -11.25 27.99
CA ALA A 251 26.54 -10.53 28.55
C ALA A 251 26.28 -10.07 30.00
N ALA A 252 25.09 -9.54 30.27
CA ALA A 252 24.69 -9.12 31.62
C ALA A 252 24.57 -10.31 32.59
N GLN A 253 24.08 -11.47 32.12
CA GLN A 253 24.01 -12.69 32.92
C GLN A 253 25.40 -13.25 33.23
N ARG A 254 26.32 -13.21 32.25
CA ARG A 254 27.71 -13.62 32.44
C ARG A 254 28.42 -12.74 33.46
N ALA A 255 28.24 -11.41 33.38
CA ALA A 255 28.80 -10.46 34.33
C ALA A 255 28.34 -10.74 35.78
N ARG A 256 27.03 -10.98 36.00
CA ARG A 256 26.47 -11.34 37.32
C ARG A 256 26.99 -12.67 37.86
N HIS A 257 27.30 -13.63 36.98
CA HIS A 257 27.88 -14.91 37.40
C HIS A 257 29.34 -14.76 37.85
N THR A 258 30.15 -13.96 37.15
CA THR A 258 31.53 -13.64 37.58
C THR A 258 31.55 -12.90 38.91
N ASP A 259 30.65 -11.93 39.11
CA ASP A 259 30.58 -11.13 40.34
C ASP A 259 30.22 -11.99 41.56
N ARG A 260 29.29 -12.96 41.39
CA ARG A 260 28.96 -13.95 42.43
C ARG A 260 30.15 -14.81 42.83
N LEU A 261 30.96 -15.27 41.87
CA LEU A 261 32.14 -16.10 42.13
C LEU A 261 33.25 -15.34 42.86
N THR A 262 33.40 -14.04 42.61
CA THR A 262 34.37 -13.19 43.33
C THR A 262 33.91 -12.85 44.74
N THR A 263 32.60 -12.74 44.99
CA THR A 263 32.06 -12.47 46.33
C THR A 263 31.91 -13.72 47.22
N SER A 264 31.90 -14.93 46.64
CA SER A 264 31.77 -16.19 47.40
C SER A 264 33.11 -16.88 47.71
N GLY A 265 34.24 -16.21 47.47
CA GLY A 265 35.55 -16.62 47.97
C GLY A 265 35.62 -16.38 49.48
N ASP A 266 35.13 -17.35 50.25
CA ASP A 266 35.12 -17.36 51.72
C ASP A 266 36.56 -17.28 52.29
N PRO A 267 36.82 -16.55 53.40
CA PRO A 267 38.13 -16.49 54.03
C PRO A 267 38.53 -17.87 54.54
N SER A 268 39.71 -18.34 54.15
CA SER A 268 40.29 -19.60 54.59
C SER A 268 40.30 -19.74 56.12
N PRO A 269 39.91 -20.90 56.68
CA PRO A 269 39.95 -21.15 58.12
C PRO A 269 41.41 -21.26 58.58
N SER A 270 41.83 -20.33 59.43
CA SER A 270 43.12 -20.42 60.14
C SER A 270 43.10 -21.67 61.02
N ALA A 271 43.84 -22.69 60.59
CA ALA A 271 44.08 -23.92 61.33
C ALA A 271 44.82 -23.65 62.64
N ALA A 272 44.49 -24.46 63.64
CA ALA A 272 45.04 -24.43 64.98
C ALA A 272 46.36 -25.21 65.11
N ALA A 273 47.12 -24.80 66.15
CA ALA A 273 47.98 -25.61 67.04
C ALA A 273 49.40 -26.01 66.56
N PRO A 274 50.33 -26.33 67.48
CA PRO A 274 50.20 -26.43 68.95
C PRO A 274 50.89 -25.33 69.77
#